data_AF-A0A953TJZ4-F1
#
_entry.id   AF-A0A953TJZ4-F1
#
_cell.length_a   1.000
_cell.length_b   1.000
_cell.length_c   1.000
_cell.angle_alpha   90.00
_cell.angle_beta   90.00
_cell.angle_gamma   90.00
#
_symmetry.space_group_name_H-M   'P 1'
#
loop_
_entity.id
_entity.type
_entity.pdbx_description
1 polymer ?
#
loop_
_entity_poly.entity_id
_entity_poly.type
_entity_poly.pdbx_seq_one_letter_code
_entity_poly.pdbx_strand_id
1 'polypeptide(L)'
;MNLISLPTDFQTNLLMLFRWLHFVAGITWIGLLYFFNLVNVPFMKELDPATKGKILPSLMSRALWWFRWGSVLTVLMGFGYWQSIVGSDAHNGGGSVGTATLSFFVIWTIAWALLYACLTPGKGALNKGPVLAVIYTIVVVVAACLFLRLNDHGWESNRLLAIGIGGGMGWMMMLNVWGVIWRAQKKIIRWTAENAANGTSMPDQAKYLARQAFLSSRTNFFLSFPMLFLMGAASHYPMFGK
;
A
#
# COMPACT_ATOMS: atom_id res chain seq x y z
N MET A 1 34.18 18.38 24.03
CA MET A 1 33.99 17.09 23.35
C MET A 1 32.63 17.16 22.66
N ASN A 2 32.58 17.20 21.33
CA ASN A 2 31.30 17.17 20.62
C ASN A 2 30.79 15.73 20.61
N LEU A 3 29.76 15.45 21.40
CA LEU A 3 29.12 14.14 21.51
C LEU A 3 28.32 13.75 20.26
N ILE A 4 28.08 14.72 19.36
CA ILE A 4 27.31 14.53 18.12
C ILE A 4 28.11 15.09 16.94
N SER A 5 28.31 14.27 15.93
CA SER A 5 28.89 14.65 14.64
C SER A 5 27.91 14.33 13.52
N LEU A 6 27.23 15.35 12.98
CA LEU A 6 26.34 15.18 11.84
C LEU A 6 27.15 15.11 10.53
N PRO A 7 26.76 14.24 9.58
CA PRO A 7 27.35 14.24 8.25
C PRO A 7 27.17 15.60 7.58
N THR A 8 28.20 16.09 6.88
CA THR A 8 28.16 17.36 6.14
C THR A 8 27.80 17.17 4.66
N ASP A 9 27.78 15.94 4.17
CA ASP A 9 27.51 15.62 2.78
C ASP A 9 26.01 15.66 2.47
N PHE A 10 25.66 16.34 1.38
CA PHE A 10 24.26 16.52 0.99
C PHE A 10 23.55 15.17 0.75
N GLN A 11 24.24 14.22 0.10
CA GLN A 11 23.64 12.95 -0.30
C GLN A 11 23.24 12.09 0.90
N THR A 12 24.11 11.91 1.90
CA THR A 12 23.74 11.14 3.10
C THR A 12 22.58 11.80 3.84
N ASN A 13 22.61 13.13 4.00
CA ASN A 13 21.52 13.86 4.65
C ASN A 13 20.19 13.73 3.89
N LEU A 14 20.21 13.81 2.56
CA LEU A 14 19.03 13.62 1.72
C LEU A 14 18.47 12.19 1.82
N LEU A 15 19.33 11.18 1.77
CA LEU A 15 18.90 9.78 1.92
C LEU A 15 18.33 9.50 3.32
N MET A 16 18.89 10.14 4.35
CA MET A 16 18.35 10.05 5.70
C MET A 16 16.98 10.73 5.79
N LEU A 17 16.81 11.89 5.15
CA LEU A 17 15.52 12.58 5.06
C LEU A 17 14.46 11.71 4.37
N PHE A 18 14.79 11.06 3.24
CA PHE A 18 13.87 10.13 2.57
C PHE A 18 13.47 8.97 3.47
N ARG A 19 14.41 8.33 4.18
CA ARG A 19 14.07 7.28 5.16
C ARG A 19 13.17 7.80 6.25
N TRP A 20 13.49 8.95 6.82
CA TRP A 20 12.72 9.52 7.93
C TRP A 20 11.29 9.86 7.52
N LEU A 21 11.12 10.55 6.39
CA LEU A 21 9.80 10.87 5.85
C LEU A 21 9.02 9.60 5.46
N HIS A 22 9.70 8.58 4.90
CA HIS A 22 9.10 7.28 4.63
C HIS A 22 8.55 6.63 5.91
N PHE A 23 9.32 6.63 7.01
CA PHE A 23 8.87 6.05 8.27
C PHE A 23 7.71 6.80 8.89
N VAL A 24 7.80 8.13 9.01
CA VAL A 24 6.72 8.94 9.61
C VAL A 24 5.44 8.79 8.80
N ALA A 25 5.52 8.91 7.47
CA ALA A 25 4.36 8.71 6.60
C ALA A 25 3.84 7.27 6.64
N GLY A 26 4.74 6.28 6.71
CA GLY A 26 4.41 4.86 6.77
C GLY A 26 3.66 4.50 8.05
N ILE A 27 4.09 5.05 9.19
CA ILE A 27 3.39 4.91 10.48
C ILE A 27 1.99 5.51 10.37
N THR A 28 1.83 6.70 9.81
CA THR A 28 0.50 7.30 9.60
C THR A 28 -0.37 6.44 8.68
N TRP A 29 0.17 5.98 7.56
CA TRP A 29 -0.58 5.22 6.57
C TRP A 29 -0.98 3.83 7.07
N ILE A 30 -0.01 3.02 7.50
CA ILE A 30 -0.23 1.65 7.97
C ILE A 30 -0.93 1.66 9.33
N GLY A 31 -0.65 2.63 10.20
CA GLY A 31 -1.38 2.81 11.45
C GLY A 31 -2.88 3.03 11.21
N LEU A 32 -3.25 3.90 10.27
CA LEU A 32 -4.65 4.11 9.89
C LEU A 32 -5.26 2.88 9.22
N LEU A 33 -4.49 2.14 8.42
CA LEU A 33 -4.93 0.86 7.83
C LEU A 33 -5.33 -0.15 8.91
N TYR A 34 -4.52 -0.26 9.97
CA TYR A 34 -4.76 -1.16 11.10
C TYR A 34 -5.94 -0.67 11.92
N PHE A 35 -6.01 0.63 12.20
CA PHE A 35 -7.18 1.25 12.83
C PHE A 35 -8.47 0.92 12.06
N PHE A 36 -8.49 1.07 10.72
CA PHE A 36 -9.68 0.79 9.93
C PHE A 36 -10.13 -0.68 10.05
N ASN A 37 -9.20 -1.63 10.02
CA ASN A 37 -9.51 -3.06 9.97
C ASN A 37 -9.77 -3.67 11.34
N LEU A 38 -9.03 -3.24 12.37
CA LEU A 38 -9.04 -3.83 13.70
C LEU A 38 -9.96 -3.09 14.68
N VAL A 39 -10.17 -1.78 14.50
CA VAL A 39 -10.91 -0.95 15.46
C VAL A 39 -12.19 -0.40 14.83
N ASN A 40 -12.07 0.34 13.73
CA ASN A 40 -13.20 1.09 13.15
C ASN A 40 -14.29 0.16 12.62
N VAL A 41 -13.95 -0.89 11.86
CA VAL A 41 -14.97 -1.82 11.32
C VAL A 41 -15.75 -2.53 12.43
N PRO A 42 -15.13 -3.13 13.46
CA PRO A 42 -15.86 -3.69 14.60
C PRO A 42 -16.73 -2.65 15.31
N PHE A 43 -16.15 -1.51 15.69
CA PHE A 43 -16.88 -0.43 16.36
C PHE A 43 -18.10 0.03 15.58
N MET A 44 -17.96 0.24 14.27
CA MET A 44 -19.08 0.64 13.40
C MET A 44 -20.18 -0.42 13.33
N LYS A 45 -19.95 -1.70 13.66
CA LYS A 45 -21.05 -2.69 13.68
C LYS A 45 -21.96 -2.53 14.89
N GLU A 46 -21.44 -2.01 15.99
CA GLU A 46 -22.15 -1.85 17.26
C GLU A 46 -23.08 -0.63 17.29
N LEU A 47 -22.83 0.34 16.40
CA LEU A 47 -23.61 1.58 16.34
C LEU A 47 -24.95 1.39 15.61
N ASP A 48 -25.99 2.04 16.12
CA ASP A 48 -27.27 2.20 15.41
C ASP A 48 -27.14 3.14 14.20
N PRO A 49 -28.09 3.12 13.24
CA PRO A 49 -28.02 3.94 12.04
C PRO A 49 -27.96 5.44 12.29
N ALA A 50 -28.66 5.97 13.29
CA ALA A 50 -28.68 7.40 13.57
C ALA A 50 -27.31 7.86 14.11
N THR A 51 -26.70 7.07 14.99
CA THR A 51 -25.34 7.36 15.51
C THR A 51 -24.28 7.27 14.41
N LYS A 52 -24.36 6.24 13.53
CA LYS A 52 -23.49 6.12 12.34
C LYS A 52 -23.56 7.36 11.45
N GLY A 53 -24.76 7.86 11.20
CA GLY A 53 -24.99 9.06 10.39
C GLY A 53 -24.23 10.29 10.91
N LYS A 54 -24.11 10.42 12.23
CA LYS A 54 -23.42 11.54 12.90
C LYS A 54 -21.89 11.38 12.89
N ILE A 55 -21.39 10.17 13.09
CA ILE A 55 -19.95 9.92 13.31
C ILE A 55 -19.22 9.65 12.01
N LEU A 56 -19.77 8.80 11.14
CA LEU A 56 -19.08 8.25 9.98
C LEU A 56 -18.58 9.34 9.02
N PRO A 57 -19.40 10.33 8.58
CA PRO A 57 -18.93 11.34 7.64
C PRO A 57 -17.75 12.16 8.17
N SER A 58 -17.81 12.57 9.44
CA SER A 58 -16.77 13.39 10.07
C SER A 58 -15.48 12.61 10.32
N LEU A 59 -15.59 11.42 10.92
CA LEU A 59 -14.44 10.56 11.22
C LEU A 59 -13.73 10.11 9.93
N MET A 60 -14.49 9.56 8.98
CA MET A 60 -13.91 8.98 7.76
C MET A 60 -13.27 10.04 6.87
N SER A 61 -13.86 11.24 6.76
CA SER A 61 -13.27 12.31 5.93
C SER A 61 -11.87 12.72 6.42
N ARG A 62 -11.69 12.83 7.74
CA ARG A 62 -10.39 13.18 8.35
C ARG A 62 -9.39 12.03 8.25
N ALA A 63 -9.80 10.82 8.62
CA ALA A 63 -8.94 9.65 8.59
C ALA A 63 -8.48 9.32 7.16
N LEU A 64 -9.38 9.40 6.17
CA LEU A 64 -9.04 9.14 4.76
C LEU A 64 -8.18 10.24 4.14
N TRP A 65 -8.17 11.46 4.66
CA TRP A 65 -7.24 12.48 4.20
C TRP A 65 -5.80 12.07 4.53
N TRP A 66 -5.53 11.75 5.80
CA TRP A 66 -4.22 11.29 6.26
C TRP A 66 -3.81 9.97 5.63
N PHE A 67 -4.75 9.02 5.52
CA PHE A 67 -4.50 7.72 4.91
C PHE A 67 -4.03 7.85 3.44
N ARG A 68 -4.66 8.74 2.66
CA ARG A 68 -4.32 8.96 1.24
C ARG A 68 -2.96 9.60 1.08
N TRP A 69 -2.71 10.71 1.76
CA TRP A 69 -1.47 11.45 1.59
C TRP A 69 -0.28 10.79 2.27
N GLY A 70 -0.51 10.11 3.40
CA GLY A 70 0.47 9.23 4.02
C GLY A 70 0.92 8.13 3.05
N SER A 71 -0.01 7.52 2.30
CA SER A 71 0.35 6.48 1.32
C SER A 71 1.27 6.99 0.20
N VAL A 72 0.97 8.17 -0.35
CA VAL A 72 1.77 8.79 -1.41
C VAL A 72 3.15 9.16 -0.90
N LEU A 73 3.23 9.86 0.23
CA LEU A 73 4.50 10.28 0.80
C LEU A 73 5.38 9.08 1.15
N THR A 74 4.79 8.02 1.75
CA THR A 74 5.51 6.77 2.03
C THR A 74 6.12 6.19 0.75
N VAL A 75 5.30 5.96 -0.28
CA VAL A 75 5.77 5.31 -1.51
C VAL A 75 6.80 6.16 -2.24
N LEU A 76 6.60 7.47 -2.37
CA LEU A 76 7.54 8.34 -3.08
C LEU A 76 8.89 8.44 -2.37
N MET A 77 8.90 8.61 -1.04
CA MET A 77 10.15 8.68 -0.27
C MET A 77 10.87 7.33 -0.25
N GLY A 78 10.11 6.24 -0.14
CA GLY A 78 10.66 4.88 -0.20
C GLY A 78 11.25 4.57 -1.58
N PHE A 79 10.58 4.98 -2.65
CA PHE A 79 11.06 4.83 -4.02
C PHE A 79 12.33 5.65 -4.25
N GLY A 80 12.36 6.93 -3.84
CA GLY A 80 13.56 7.77 -3.96
C GLY A 80 14.77 7.18 -3.23
N TYR A 81 14.54 6.64 -2.03
CA TYR A 81 15.57 5.92 -1.28
C TYR A 81 16.00 4.61 -1.97
N TRP A 82 15.04 3.83 -2.48
CA TRP A 82 15.35 2.59 -3.18
C TRP A 82 16.12 2.81 -4.48
N GLN A 83 15.83 3.89 -5.22
CA GLN A 83 16.57 4.27 -6.42
C GLN A 83 18.05 4.54 -6.14
N SER A 84 18.42 5.04 -4.96
CA SER A 84 19.84 5.18 -4.61
C SER A 84 20.54 3.83 -4.47
N ILE A 85 19.84 2.82 -3.94
CA ILE A 85 20.35 1.45 -3.83
C ILE A 85 20.50 0.84 -5.22
N VAL A 86 19.45 0.94 -6.05
CA VAL A 86 19.48 0.46 -7.45
C VAL A 86 20.63 1.12 -8.22
N GLY A 87 20.83 2.43 -8.05
CA GLY A 87 21.93 3.18 -8.67
C GLY A 87 23.31 2.67 -8.26
N SER A 88 23.54 2.46 -6.96
CA SER A 88 24.79 1.92 -6.46
C SER A 88 25.06 0.49 -6.95
N ASP A 89 24.06 -0.39 -6.88
CA ASP A 89 24.21 -1.78 -7.32
C ASP A 89 24.45 -1.86 -8.82
N ALA A 90 23.70 -1.11 -9.63
CA ALA A 90 23.88 -1.06 -11.08
C ALA A 90 25.26 -0.52 -11.47
N HIS A 91 25.73 0.54 -10.81
CA HIS A 91 27.08 1.06 -11.03
C HIS A 91 28.16 0.01 -10.71
N ASN A 92 28.03 -0.70 -9.59
CA ASN A 92 29.01 -1.69 -9.16
C ASN A 92 28.98 -2.97 -10.00
N GLY A 93 27.81 -3.37 -10.50
CA GLY A 93 27.60 -4.58 -11.28
C GLY A 93 27.65 -4.40 -12.81
N GLY A 94 27.85 -3.17 -13.30
CA GLY A 94 27.81 -2.86 -14.74
C GLY A 94 26.39 -2.94 -15.35
N GLY A 95 25.36 -2.83 -14.52
CA GLY A 95 23.95 -2.91 -14.91
C GLY A 95 23.32 -1.56 -15.24
N SER A 96 21.99 -1.57 -15.41
CA SER A 96 21.18 -0.37 -15.68
C SER A 96 20.09 -0.18 -14.63
N VAL A 97 20.02 1.03 -14.08
CA VAL A 97 18.91 1.47 -13.20
C VAL A 97 17.56 1.35 -13.91
N GLY A 98 17.53 1.57 -15.22
CA GLY A 98 16.30 1.57 -16.01
C GLY A 98 15.57 0.23 -15.99
N THR A 99 16.29 -0.89 -16.00
CA THR A 99 15.69 -2.24 -16.03
C THR A 99 14.93 -2.54 -14.74
N ALA A 100 15.55 -2.30 -13.58
CA ALA A 100 14.92 -2.51 -12.28
C ALA A 100 13.73 -1.58 -12.05
N THR A 101 13.88 -0.31 -12.44
CA THR A 101 12.80 0.67 -12.30
C THR A 101 11.62 0.37 -13.21
N LEU A 102 11.86 0.03 -14.47
CA LEU A 102 10.79 -0.28 -15.43
C LEU A 102 10.07 -1.57 -15.05
N SER A 103 10.82 -2.64 -14.76
CA SER A 103 10.23 -3.92 -14.37
C SER A 103 9.40 -3.79 -13.08
N PHE A 104 9.85 -2.99 -12.11
CA PHE A 104 9.07 -2.66 -10.91
C PHE A 104 7.69 -2.09 -11.29
N PHE A 105 7.65 -0.98 -12.02
CA PHE A 105 6.37 -0.32 -12.30
C PHE A 105 5.46 -1.17 -13.17
N VAL A 106 6.01 -1.82 -14.20
CA VAL A 106 5.22 -2.66 -15.11
C VAL A 106 4.62 -3.85 -14.37
N ILE A 107 5.43 -4.63 -13.65
CA ILE A 107 4.98 -5.84 -12.97
C ILE A 107 3.92 -5.50 -11.91
N TRP A 108 4.23 -4.55 -11.01
CA TRP A 108 3.36 -4.26 -9.88
C TRP A 108 2.09 -3.53 -10.30
N THR A 109 2.11 -2.74 -11.38
CA THR A 109 0.89 -2.12 -11.93
C THR A 109 0.01 -3.13 -12.65
N ILE A 110 0.59 -4.07 -13.42
CA ILE A 110 -0.17 -5.15 -14.05
C ILE A 110 -0.78 -6.07 -12.98
N ALA A 111 0.00 -6.46 -11.97
CA ALA A 111 -0.49 -7.26 -10.84
C ALA A 111 -1.66 -6.56 -10.14
N TRP A 112 -1.54 -5.25 -9.87
CA TRP A 112 -2.64 -4.46 -9.33
C TRP A 112 -3.86 -4.45 -10.23
N ALA A 113 -3.70 -4.25 -11.55
CA ALA A 113 -4.82 -4.19 -12.49
C ALA A 113 -5.59 -5.52 -12.57
N LEU A 114 -4.87 -6.66 -12.60
CA LEU A 114 -5.47 -8.00 -12.54
C LEU A 114 -6.27 -8.19 -11.25
N LEU A 115 -5.69 -7.81 -10.11
CA LEU A 115 -6.35 -7.94 -8.80
C LEU A 115 -7.54 -6.99 -8.64
N TYR A 116 -7.44 -5.77 -9.19
CA TYR A 116 -8.54 -4.82 -9.25
C TYR A 116 -9.72 -5.35 -10.07
N ALA A 117 -9.46 -6.02 -11.20
CA ALA A 117 -10.51 -6.66 -11.99
C ALA A 117 -11.28 -7.71 -11.15
N CYS A 118 -10.58 -8.48 -10.30
CA CYS A 118 -11.20 -9.44 -9.38
C CYS A 118 -12.01 -8.79 -8.24
N LEU A 119 -11.71 -7.53 -7.89
CA LEU A 119 -12.46 -6.77 -6.88
C LEU A 119 -13.77 -6.18 -7.41
N THR A 120 -13.96 -6.14 -8.74
CA THR A 120 -15.22 -5.74 -9.34
C THR A 120 -16.28 -6.83 -9.06
N PRO A 121 -17.32 -6.55 -8.28
CA PRO A 121 -18.41 -7.46 -7.98
C PRO A 121 -19.07 -8.02 -9.26
N GLY A 122 -18.77 -9.28 -9.56
CA GLY A 122 -19.46 -10.08 -10.55
C GLY A 122 -20.44 -11.07 -9.90
N LYS A 123 -20.98 -12.00 -10.68
CA LYS A 123 -21.67 -13.19 -10.16
C LYS A 123 -20.65 -14.35 -10.08
N GLY A 124 -20.75 -15.24 -9.08
CA GLY A 124 -19.94 -16.48 -9.01
C GLY A 124 -18.79 -16.48 -7.99
N ALA A 125 -17.75 -17.29 -8.26
CA ALA A 125 -16.71 -17.66 -7.30
C ALA A 125 -15.87 -16.47 -6.76
N LEU A 126 -15.72 -15.40 -7.55
CA LEU A 126 -14.97 -14.20 -7.17
C LEU A 126 -15.60 -13.41 -6.01
N ASN A 127 -16.84 -13.72 -5.62
CA ASN A 127 -17.46 -13.13 -4.43
C ASN A 127 -17.06 -13.83 -3.12
N LYS A 128 -16.33 -14.95 -3.18
CA LYS A 128 -15.92 -15.69 -1.99
C LYS A 128 -14.57 -15.15 -1.49
N GLY A 129 -14.54 -14.72 -0.23
CA GLY A 129 -13.32 -14.20 0.40
C GLY A 129 -12.10 -15.13 0.29
N PRO A 130 -12.23 -16.44 0.58
CA PRO A 130 -11.12 -17.39 0.43
C PRO A 130 -10.59 -17.52 -1.01
N VAL A 131 -11.49 -17.47 -2.01
CA VAL A 131 -11.10 -17.53 -3.42
C VAL A 131 -10.28 -16.30 -3.79
N LEU A 132 -10.73 -15.11 -3.37
CA LEU A 132 -9.95 -13.88 -3.56
C LEU A 132 -8.59 -13.99 -2.87
N ALA A 133 -8.52 -14.48 -1.63
CA ALA A 133 -7.24 -14.62 -0.93
C ALA A 133 -6.25 -15.50 -1.72
N VAL A 134 -6.69 -16.64 -2.25
CA VAL A 134 -5.85 -17.51 -3.08
C VAL A 134 -5.39 -16.80 -4.35
N ILE A 135 -6.29 -16.12 -5.07
CA ILE A 135 -5.94 -15.36 -6.28
C ILE A 135 -4.90 -14.28 -5.96
N TYR A 136 -5.10 -13.54 -4.87
CA TYR A 136 -4.16 -12.51 -4.41
C TYR A 136 -2.80 -13.10 -4.10
N THR A 137 -2.73 -14.20 -3.36
CA THR A 137 -1.46 -14.89 -3.07
C THR A 137 -0.76 -15.31 -4.35
N ILE A 138 -1.46 -15.96 -5.29
CA ILE A 138 -0.87 -16.43 -6.55
C ILE A 138 -0.31 -15.25 -7.35
N VAL A 139 -1.10 -14.20 -7.56
CA VAL A 139 -0.66 -13.04 -8.37
C VAL A 139 0.52 -12.33 -7.73
N VAL A 140 0.53 -12.15 -6.40
CA VAL A 140 1.64 -11.52 -5.68
C VAL A 140 2.91 -12.37 -5.76
N VAL A 141 2.79 -13.70 -5.60
CA VAL A 141 3.94 -14.62 -5.72
C VAL A 141 4.48 -14.62 -7.15
N VAL A 142 3.61 -14.69 -8.16
CA VAL A 142 4.03 -14.63 -9.57
C VAL A 142 4.72 -13.30 -9.89
N ALA A 143 4.17 -12.18 -9.41
CA ALA A 143 4.78 -10.86 -9.57
C ALA A 143 6.17 -10.78 -8.90
N ALA A 144 6.30 -11.29 -7.68
CA ALA A 144 7.58 -11.34 -6.97
C ALA A 144 8.60 -12.24 -7.70
N CYS A 145 8.21 -13.44 -8.13
CA CYS A 145 9.06 -14.35 -8.89
C CYS A 145 9.49 -13.74 -10.23
N LEU A 146 8.58 -13.07 -10.94
CA LEU A 146 8.89 -12.39 -12.19
C LEU A 146 9.86 -11.23 -11.96
N PHE A 147 9.65 -10.45 -10.89
CA PHE A 147 10.56 -9.36 -10.53
C PHE A 147 11.97 -9.88 -10.22
N LEU A 148 12.10 -10.97 -9.46
CA LEU A 148 13.38 -11.63 -9.20
C LEU A 148 14.03 -12.12 -10.49
N ARG A 149 13.28 -12.84 -11.34
CA ARG A 149 13.84 -13.40 -12.59
C ARG A 149 14.37 -12.34 -13.56
N LEU A 150 13.79 -11.14 -13.56
CA LEU A 150 14.23 -10.05 -14.43
C LEU A 150 15.35 -9.20 -13.82
N ASN A 151 15.67 -9.37 -12.54
CA ASN A 151 16.59 -8.50 -11.81
C ASN A 151 17.65 -9.24 -10.98
N ASP A 152 17.73 -10.57 -11.01
CA ASP A 152 18.78 -11.33 -10.32
C ASP A 152 19.85 -11.76 -11.34
N HIS A 153 20.75 -10.84 -11.68
CA HIS A 153 21.86 -11.06 -12.59
C HIS A 153 23.15 -11.47 -11.85
N GLY A 154 23.13 -11.48 -10.52
CA GLY A 154 24.21 -11.96 -9.66
C GLY A 154 25.10 -10.85 -9.08
N TRP A 155 24.74 -9.58 -9.25
CA TRP A 155 25.43 -8.43 -8.66
C TRP A 155 24.51 -7.58 -7.78
N GLU A 156 23.21 -7.90 -7.75
CA GLU A 156 22.21 -7.16 -6.99
C GLU A 156 22.26 -7.51 -5.51
N SER A 157 22.15 -6.48 -4.68
CA SER A 157 22.04 -6.68 -3.25
C SER A 157 20.67 -7.24 -2.87
N ASN A 158 20.64 -7.97 -1.74
CA ASN A 158 19.38 -8.36 -1.09
C ASN A 158 18.45 -7.15 -0.88
N ARG A 159 19.00 -5.97 -0.62
CA ARG A 159 18.22 -4.75 -0.38
C ARG A 159 17.50 -4.29 -1.64
N LEU A 160 18.15 -4.34 -2.81
CA LEU A 160 17.52 -4.03 -4.08
C LEU A 160 16.31 -4.94 -4.31
N LEU A 161 16.50 -6.25 -4.19
CA LEU A 161 15.49 -7.26 -4.52
C LEU A 161 14.36 -7.30 -3.47
N ALA A 162 14.70 -7.35 -2.18
CA ALA A 162 13.70 -7.42 -1.10
C ALA A 162 12.85 -6.15 -1.02
N ILE A 163 13.46 -4.96 -1.11
CA ILE A 163 12.70 -3.70 -1.13
C ILE A 163 11.94 -3.55 -2.45
N GLY A 164 12.47 -4.04 -3.57
CA GLY A 164 11.74 -4.06 -4.85
C GLY A 164 10.44 -4.86 -4.76
N ILE A 165 10.44 -6.00 -4.07
CA ILE A 165 9.22 -6.80 -3.85
C ILE A 165 8.30 -6.16 -2.79
N GLY A 166 8.85 -5.79 -1.63
CA GLY A 166 8.08 -5.16 -0.56
C GLY A 166 7.46 -3.83 -0.99
N GLY A 167 8.26 -2.94 -1.56
CA GLY A 167 7.83 -1.67 -2.14
C GLY A 167 6.82 -1.85 -3.27
N GLY A 168 6.89 -2.94 -4.03
CA GLY A 168 5.93 -3.30 -5.06
C GLY A 168 4.54 -3.61 -4.50
N MET A 169 4.48 -4.36 -3.40
CA MET A 169 3.23 -4.52 -2.65
C MET A 169 2.73 -3.19 -2.09
N GLY A 170 3.63 -2.33 -1.58
CA GLY A 170 3.30 -0.97 -1.18
C GLY A 170 2.70 -0.13 -2.32
N TRP A 171 3.25 -0.21 -3.53
CA TRP A 171 2.73 0.45 -4.72
C TRP A 171 1.30 0.02 -5.03
N MET A 172 1.03 -1.29 -5.07
CA MET A 172 -0.33 -1.81 -5.26
C MET A 172 -1.29 -1.35 -4.17
N MET A 173 -0.83 -1.34 -2.91
CA MET A 173 -1.63 -0.89 -1.77
C MET A 173 -2.00 0.59 -1.90
N MET A 174 -1.07 1.46 -2.31
CA MET A 174 -1.33 2.88 -2.56
C MET A 174 -2.34 3.07 -3.69
N LEU A 175 -2.22 2.29 -4.78
CA LEU A 175 -3.20 2.30 -5.87
C LEU A 175 -4.59 1.86 -5.39
N ASN A 176 -4.69 0.90 -4.47
CA ASN A 176 -5.97 0.57 -3.82
C ASN A 176 -6.54 1.74 -3.01
N VAL A 177 -5.69 2.48 -2.28
CA VAL A 177 -6.11 3.65 -1.50
C VAL A 177 -6.75 4.71 -2.38
N TRP A 178 -6.05 5.13 -3.44
CA TRP A 178 -6.50 6.22 -4.31
C TRP A 178 -7.50 5.76 -5.38
N GLY A 179 -7.25 4.63 -6.01
CA GLY A 179 -8.02 4.10 -7.12
C GLY A 179 -9.34 3.45 -6.71
N VAL A 180 -9.45 2.91 -5.48
CA VAL A 180 -10.64 2.14 -5.06
C VAL A 180 -11.28 2.71 -3.80
N ILE A 181 -10.54 2.67 -2.69
CA ILE A 181 -11.06 3.00 -1.35
C ILE A 181 -11.57 4.43 -1.33
N TRP A 182 -10.76 5.39 -1.76
CA TRP A 182 -11.15 6.80 -1.75
C TRP A 182 -12.37 7.08 -2.62
N ARG A 183 -12.42 6.55 -3.84
CA ARG A 183 -13.53 6.78 -4.78
C ARG A 183 -14.85 6.24 -4.23
N ALA A 184 -14.81 5.05 -3.62
CA ALA A 184 -15.97 4.45 -2.97
C ALA A 184 -16.38 5.22 -1.72
N GLN A 185 -15.44 5.49 -0.82
CA GLN A 185 -15.71 6.17 0.46
C GLN A 185 -16.21 7.60 0.26
N LYS A 186 -15.70 8.34 -0.73
CA LYS A 186 -16.18 9.69 -1.05
C LYS A 186 -17.70 9.70 -1.33
N LYS A 187 -18.21 8.69 -2.04
CA LYS A 187 -19.65 8.54 -2.32
C LYS A 187 -20.42 8.12 -1.07
N ILE A 188 -19.91 7.12 -0.34
CA ILE A 188 -20.57 6.61 0.88
C ILE A 188 -20.69 7.70 1.94
N ILE A 189 -19.64 8.48 2.18
CA ILE A 189 -19.63 9.61 3.11
C ILE A 189 -20.72 10.62 2.75
N ARG A 190 -20.79 10.99 1.46
CA ARG A 190 -21.80 11.93 0.95
C ARG A 190 -23.22 11.40 1.20
N TRP A 191 -23.52 10.18 0.78
CA TRP A 191 -24.84 9.59 0.95
C TRP A 191 -25.21 9.41 2.42
N THR A 192 -24.25 9.05 3.27
CA THR A 192 -24.48 8.93 4.72
C THR A 192 -24.81 10.29 5.33
N ALA A 193 -24.14 11.36 4.89
CA ALA A 193 -24.44 12.72 5.35
C ALA A 193 -25.81 13.20 4.86
N GLU A 194 -26.17 12.93 3.60
CA GLU A 194 -27.49 13.25 3.05
C GLU A 194 -28.62 12.48 3.77
N ASN A 195 -28.41 11.20 4.05
CA ASN A 195 -29.36 10.39 4.83
C ASN A 195 -29.54 10.95 6.24
N ALA A 196 -28.44 11.32 6.91
CA ALA A 196 -28.48 11.87 8.26
C ALA A 196 -29.13 13.26 8.34
N ALA A 197 -28.96 14.10 7.31
CA ALA A 197 -29.52 15.45 7.27
C ALA A 197 -30.99 15.46 6.84
N ASN A 198 -31.34 14.66 5.83
CA ASN A 198 -32.60 14.80 5.09
C ASN A 198 -33.45 13.52 5.09
N GLY A 199 -33.00 12.43 5.71
CA GLY A 199 -33.70 11.14 5.69
C GLY A 199 -33.72 10.44 4.32
N THR A 200 -32.85 10.84 3.37
CA THR A 200 -32.80 10.23 2.03
C THR A 200 -32.42 8.76 2.11
N SER A 201 -33.07 7.90 1.33
CA SER A 201 -32.75 6.47 1.30
C SER A 201 -31.36 6.22 0.71
N MET A 202 -30.65 5.23 1.26
CA MET A 202 -29.33 4.85 0.75
C MET A 202 -29.46 4.15 -0.62
N PRO A 203 -28.70 4.56 -1.65
CA PRO A 203 -28.74 3.89 -2.95
C PRO A 203 -28.27 2.43 -2.85
N ASP A 204 -28.82 1.53 -3.67
CA ASP A 204 -28.38 0.13 -3.71
C ASP A 204 -26.88 -0.02 -4.01
N GLN A 205 -26.34 0.89 -4.83
CA GLN A 205 -24.91 0.95 -5.13
C GLN A 205 -24.03 1.15 -3.87
N ALA A 206 -24.56 1.71 -2.78
CA ALA A 206 -23.80 1.91 -1.55
C ALA A 206 -23.29 0.59 -0.97
N LYS A 207 -24.10 -0.48 -1.04
CA LYS A 207 -23.70 -1.82 -0.55
C LYS A 207 -22.51 -2.38 -1.33
N TYR A 208 -22.56 -2.23 -2.66
CA TYR A 208 -21.49 -2.62 -3.58
C TYR A 208 -20.19 -1.87 -3.26
N LEU A 209 -20.25 -0.54 -3.12
CA LEU A 209 -19.06 0.29 -2.91
C LEU A 209 -18.47 0.07 -1.52
N ALA A 210 -19.32 -0.13 -0.51
CA ALA A 210 -18.88 -0.45 0.84
C ALA A 210 -18.12 -1.79 0.87
N ARG A 211 -18.65 -2.81 0.18
CA ARG A 211 -17.98 -4.09 0.02
C ARG A 211 -16.64 -3.95 -0.71
N GLN A 212 -16.60 -3.22 -1.82
CA GLN A 212 -15.38 -3.03 -2.60
C GLN A 212 -14.29 -2.34 -1.76
N ALA A 213 -14.63 -1.23 -1.08
CA ALA A 213 -13.71 -0.52 -0.19
C ALA A 213 -13.23 -1.40 0.98
N PHE A 214 -14.13 -2.21 1.55
CA PHE A 214 -13.80 -3.13 2.64
C PHE A 214 -12.82 -4.21 2.19
N LEU A 215 -13.07 -4.86 1.05
CA LEU A 215 -12.18 -5.89 0.52
C LEU A 215 -10.81 -5.31 0.18
N SER A 216 -10.76 -4.16 -0.51
CA SER A 216 -9.49 -3.47 -0.79
C SER A 216 -8.72 -3.11 0.48
N SER A 217 -9.40 -2.63 1.52
CA SER A 217 -8.76 -2.32 2.81
C SER A 217 -8.23 -3.57 3.50
N ARG A 218 -8.98 -4.68 3.46
CA ARG A 218 -8.57 -5.95 4.06
C ARG A 218 -7.39 -6.58 3.32
N THR A 219 -7.40 -6.51 1.99
CA THR A 219 -6.27 -6.88 1.15
C THR A 219 -5.02 -6.10 1.54
N ASN A 220 -5.12 -4.77 1.62
CA ASN A 220 -4.00 -3.94 2.04
C ASN A 220 -3.49 -4.34 3.42
N PHE A 221 -4.39 -4.61 4.36
CA PHE A 221 -4.02 -5.06 5.70
C PHE A 221 -3.18 -6.35 5.65
N PHE A 222 -3.62 -7.37 4.91
CA PHE A 222 -2.86 -8.62 4.80
C PHE A 222 -1.57 -8.50 3.99
N LEU A 223 -1.55 -7.71 2.90
CA LEU A 223 -0.32 -7.45 2.15
C LEU A 223 0.70 -6.65 2.95
N SER A 224 0.26 -5.88 3.96
CA SER A 224 1.17 -5.11 4.79
C SER A 224 2.16 -5.98 5.57
N PHE A 225 1.79 -7.21 5.94
CA PHE A 225 2.65 -8.12 6.70
C PHE A 225 3.91 -8.56 5.91
N PRO A 226 3.79 -9.23 4.75
CA PRO A 226 4.96 -9.60 3.96
C PRO A 226 5.69 -8.37 3.42
N MET A 227 4.97 -7.27 3.12
CA MET A 227 5.60 -6.01 2.71
C MET A 227 6.53 -5.46 3.80
N LEU A 228 6.04 -5.30 5.03
CA LEU A 228 6.83 -4.79 6.15
C LEU A 228 7.99 -5.73 6.47
N PHE A 229 7.77 -7.05 6.41
CA PHE A 229 8.83 -8.03 6.61
C PHE A 229 9.94 -7.88 5.58
N LEU A 230 9.62 -7.87 4.27
CA LEU A 230 10.62 -7.77 3.22
C LEU A 230 11.42 -6.47 3.28
N MET A 231 10.77 -5.35 3.60
CA MET A 231 11.45 -4.06 3.71
C MET A 231 12.27 -3.95 5.00
N GLY A 232 11.71 -4.38 6.14
CA GLY A 232 12.38 -4.31 7.44
C GLY A 232 13.55 -5.30 7.56
N ALA A 233 13.44 -6.47 6.94
CA ALA A 233 14.48 -7.50 6.96
C ALA A 233 15.55 -7.29 5.88
N ALA A 234 15.35 -6.39 4.91
CA ALA A 234 16.23 -6.21 3.76
C ALA A 234 17.72 -6.00 4.11
N SER A 235 18.02 -5.30 5.21
CA SER A 235 19.40 -5.06 5.69
C SER A 235 19.90 -6.08 6.71
N HIS A 236 19.06 -7.00 7.17
CA HIS A 236 19.34 -7.86 8.32
C HIS A 236 19.20 -9.36 8.04
N TYR A 237 18.52 -9.71 6.95
CA TYR A 237 18.23 -11.09 6.59
C TYR A 237 18.43 -11.28 5.07
N PRO A 238 19.58 -11.81 4.64
CA PRO A 238 19.87 -12.05 3.23
C PRO A 238 19.00 -13.19 2.70
N MET A 239 17.98 -12.83 1.90
CA MET A 239 17.02 -13.76 1.29
C MET A 239 17.23 -13.90 -0.22
N PHE A 240 17.74 -12.84 -0.85
CA PHE A 240 17.89 -12.71 -2.30
C PHE A 240 19.24 -12.10 -2.65
N GLY A 241 19.64 -12.25 -3.90
CA GLY A 241 20.99 -11.89 -4.34
C GLY A 241 21.99 -12.97 -3.94
N LYS A 242 23.07 -13.10 -4.72
CA LYS A 242 24.16 -14.05 -4.47
C LYS A 242 25.28 -13.43 -3.66
#